data_AF-T0MFM8-F1
#
_entry.id   AF-T0MFM8-F1
#
_cell.length_a   1.000
_cell.length_b   1.000
_cell.length_c   1.000
_cell.angle_alpha   90.00
_cell.angle_beta   90.00
_cell.angle_gamma   90.00
#
_symmetry.space_group_name_H-M   'P 1'
#
loop_
_entity.id
_entity.type
_entity.pdbx_description
1 polymer ?
#
loop_
_entity_poly.entity_id
_entity_poly.type
_entity_poly.pdbx_seq_one_letter_code
_entity_poly.pdbx_strand_id
1 'polypeptide(L)'
;MTLNKIKNKLIDTFLKQQALINNGYIPIKTILTFKKMRELEATEEKVIDSIKNSNVVELKDGCLKKIETDEFKSYICESDIDSRCLYISGFDKNMNFEELENILKSYMTPLLIRMRLENEEKKVKEAKEALKSDFLNKLFKYEINKEVSDIAVIKNLVSDVAFVDLNEKVIRLKFSKDFENKEYEKDDMKINITKLNKKEVEEYCNKIPKKNSNKDNKKKSEKLTKRTNENEENVKKIKN
;
A
#
# COMPACT_ATOMS: atom_id res chain seq x y z
N MET A 1 -28.41 -5.38 -15.29
CA MET A 1 -27.02 -5.01 -15.61
C MET A 1 -26.84 -3.54 -15.30
N THR A 2 -26.14 -3.20 -14.21
CA THR A 2 -25.90 -1.81 -13.83
C THR A 2 -24.72 -1.30 -14.64
N LEU A 3 -24.98 -0.58 -15.73
CA LEU A 3 -23.97 0.14 -16.51
C LEU A 3 -23.43 1.27 -15.63
N ASN A 4 -22.38 0.96 -14.87
CA ASN A 4 -21.56 1.99 -14.24
C ASN A 4 -20.91 2.79 -15.36
N LYS A 5 -21.48 3.94 -15.71
CA LYS A 5 -20.89 4.93 -16.61
C LYS A 5 -19.41 5.07 -16.23
N ILE A 6 -18.51 4.54 -17.06
CA ILE A 6 -17.07 4.73 -16.92
C ILE A 6 -16.82 6.17 -17.34
N LYS A 7 -17.19 7.12 -16.48
CA LYS A 7 -16.72 8.49 -16.62
C LYS A 7 -15.20 8.39 -16.60
N ASN A 8 -14.60 8.92 -17.65
CA ASN A 8 -13.16 9.02 -17.88
C ASN A 8 -12.50 9.99 -16.89
N LYS A 9 -12.75 9.77 -15.59
CA LYS A 9 -12.70 10.75 -14.51
C LYS A 9 -11.44 10.63 -13.66
N LEU A 10 -10.54 9.71 -13.98
CA LEU A 10 -9.25 9.56 -13.31
C LEU A 10 -8.15 10.20 -14.15
N ILE A 11 -8.34 11.47 -14.49
CA ILE A 11 -7.18 12.33 -14.65
C ILE A 11 -6.57 12.43 -13.25
N ASP A 12 -5.30 12.08 -13.13
CA ASP A 12 -4.53 12.14 -11.90
C ASP A 12 -4.80 13.47 -11.17
N THR A 13 -5.40 13.38 -9.97
CA THR A 13 -5.79 14.53 -9.16
C THR A 13 -4.58 15.39 -8.82
N PHE A 14 -3.40 14.78 -8.62
CA PHE A 14 -2.18 15.50 -8.33
C PHE A 14 -1.75 16.34 -9.53
N LEU A 15 -1.69 15.76 -10.73
CA LEU A 15 -1.33 16.51 -11.93
C LEU A 15 -2.33 17.62 -12.25
N LYS A 16 -3.63 17.38 -12.03
CA LYS A 16 -4.66 18.43 -12.14
C LYS A 16 -4.40 19.60 -11.20
N GLN A 17 -4.09 19.32 -9.93
CA GLN A 17 -3.80 20.37 -8.96
C GLN A 17 -2.54 21.14 -9.33
N GLN A 18 -1.48 20.45 -9.75
CA GLN A 18 -0.24 21.09 -10.20
C GLN A 18 -0.46 21.98 -11.43
N ALA A 19 -1.26 21.51 -12.39
CA ALA A 19 -1.64 22.28 -13.57
C ALA A 19 -2.47 23.52 -13.20
N LEU A 20 -3.45 23.39 -12.30
CA LEU A 20 -4.28 24.53 -11.86
C LEU A 20 -3.46 25.64 -11.21
N ILE A 21 -2.42 25.29 -10.44
CA ILE A 21 -1.55 26.27 -9.78
C ILE A 21 -0.68 27.04 -10.80
N ASN A 22 -0.33 26.41 -11.91
CA ASN A 22 0.63 26.95 -12.88
C ASN A 22 -0.01 27.20 -14.27
N ASN A 23 -1.27 27.66 -14.32
CA ASN A 23 -1.96 28.03 -15.57
C ASN A 23 -1.96 26.94 -16.67
N GLY A 24 -2.09 25.68 -16.24
CA GLY A 24 -2.08 24.49 -17.09
C GLY A 24 -0.69 23.88 -17.32
N TYR A 25 0.39 24.54 -16.89
CA TYR A 25 1.76 24.04 -17.01
C TYR A 25 2.15 23.18 -15.81
N ILE A 26 3.09 22.26 -16.00
CA ILE A 26 3.61 21.37 -14.95
C ILE A 26 5.13 21.33 -15.07
N PRO A 27 5.90 21.69 -14.03
CA PRO A 27 7.35 21.66 -14.10
C PRO A 27 7.89 20.26 -14.42
N ILE A 28 8.91 20.15 -15.28
CA ILE A 28 9.55 18.86 -15.61
C ILE A 28 10.06 18.17 -14.34
N LYS A 29 10.60 18.94 -13.40
CA LYS A 29 11.06 18.44 -12.10
C LYS A 29 9.96 17.66 -11.35
N THR A 30 8.70 18.09 -11.44
CA THR A 30 7.56 17.38 -10.86
C THR A 30 7.33 16.05 -11.57
N ILE A 31 7.40 16.02 -12.90
CA ILE A 31 7.24 14.80 -13.72
C ILE A 31 8.34 13.78 -13.41
N LEU A 32 9.58 14.22 -13.23
CA LEU A 32 10.73 13.37 -12.88
C LEU A 32 10.57 12.66 -11.52
N THR A 33 9.66 13.12 -10.65
CA THR A 33 9.37 12.43 -9.38
C THR A 33 8.57 11.14 -9.55
N PHE A 34 7.91 10.95 -10.70
CA PHE A 34 7.09 9.76 -10.94
C PHE A 34 7.95 8.50 -11.03
N LYS A 35 7.42 7.41 -10.47
CA LYS A 35 8.13 6.12 -10.36
C LYS A 35 8.71 5.67 -11.71
N LYS A 36 7.90 5.65 -12.78
CA LYS A 36 8.33 5.25 -14.12
C LYS A 36 9.46 6.13 -14.67
N MET A 37 9.40 7.45 -14.44
CA MET A 37 10.46 8.36 -14.90
C MET A 37 11.78 8.11 -14.18
N ARG A 38 11.73 7.78 -12.88
CA ARG A 38 12.92 7.40 -12.11
C ARG A 38 13.50 6.06 -12.54
N GLU A 39 12.66 5.08 -12.84
CA GLU A 39 13.08 3.76 -13.35
C GLU A 39 13.78 3.87 -14.72
N LEU A 40 13.38 4.83 -15.55
CA LEU A 40 14.02 5.13 -16.83
C LEU A 40 15.28 6.00 -16.71
N GLU A 41 15.68 6.39 -15.50
CA GLU A 41 16.78 7.33 -15.24
C GLU A 41 16.67 8.59 -16.12
N ALA A 42 15.45 9.11 -16.23
CA ALA A 42 15.15 10.26 -17.06
C ALA A 42 15.79 11.52 -16.45
N THR A 43 16.49 12.29 -17.28
CA THR A 43 17.02 13.61 -16.93
C THR A 43 16.15 14.70 -17.57
N GLU A 44 16.22 15.92 -17.04
CA GLU A 44 15.48 17.06 -17.61
C GLU A 44 15.83 17.28 -19.09
N GLU A 45 17.11 17.16 -19.45
CA GLU A 45 17.59 17.25 -20.83
C GLU A 45 16.99 16.17 -21.74
N LYS A 46 16.99 14.90 -21.30
CA LYS A 46 16.40 13.78 -22.07
C LYS A 46 14.91 14.00 -22.28
N VAL A 47 14.20 14.51 -21.27
CA VAL A 47 12.78 14.82 -21.39
C VAL A 47 12.55 15.93 -22.40
N ILE A 48 13.28 17.05 -22.29
CA ILE A 48 13.20 18.17 -23.24
C ILE A 48 13.46 17.68 -24.66
N ASP A 49 14.52 16.90 -24.88
CA ASP A 49 14.86 16.40 -26.20
C ASP A 49 13.77 15.48 -26.79
N SER A 50 13.23 14.58 -25.96
CA SER A 50 12.18 13.63 -26.37
C SER A 50 10.86 14.29 -26.77
N ILE A 51 10.58 15.51 -26.29
CA ILE A 51 9.30 16.20 -26.53
C ILE A 51 9.39 17.33 -27.56
N LYS A 52 10.58 17.65 -28.10
CA LYS A 52 10.77 18.77 -29.05
C LYS A 52 9.80 18.73 -30.23
N ASN A 53 9.44 17.53 -30.69
CA ASN A 53 8.56 17.30 -31.83
C ASN A 53 7.19 16.72 -31.41
N SER A 54 6.78 16.94 -30.15
CA SER A 54 5.52 16.41 -29.65
C SER A 54 4.34 17.24 -30.14
N ASN A 55 3.34 16.58 -30.72
CA ASN A 55 2.08 17.21 -31.10
C ASN A 55 1.05 17.25 -29.94
N VAL A 56 1.41 16.69 -28.78
CA VAL A 56 0.48 16.49 -27.65
C VAL A 56 0.87 17.27 -26.40
N VAL A 57 2.11 17.75 -26.32
CA VAL A 57 2.64 18.50 -25.17
C VAL A 57 3.45 19.69 -25.67
N GLU A 58 3.16 20.87 -25.12
CA GLU A 58 3.91 22.11 -25.30
C GLU A 58 4.95 22.24 -24.19
N LEU A 59 6.19 22.62 -24.56
CA LEU A 59 7.27 22.95 -23.64
C LEU A 59 7.44 24.47 -23.58
N LYS A 60 7.40 25.04 -22.36
CA LYS A 60 7.70 26.45 -22.11
C LYS A 60 8.38 26.61 -20.76
N ASP A 61 9.55 27.26 -20.74
CA ASP A 61 10.30 27.60 -19.52
C ASP A 61 10.52 26.40 -18.57
N GLY A 62 10.90 25.25 -19.11
CA GLY A 62 11.10 24.01 -18.32
C GLY A 62 9.81 23.39 -17.76
N CYS A 63 8.66 23.82 -18.25
CA CYS A 63 7.34 23.32 -17.87
C CYS A 63 6.60 22.74 -19.07
N LEU A 64 5.77 21.73 -18.80
CA LEU A 64 4.99 20.99 -19.78
C LEU A 64 3.52 21.34 -19.67
N LYS A 65 2.85 21.59 -20.79
CA LYS A 65 1.40 21.74 -20.85
C LYS A 65 0.83 20.83 -21.91
N LYS A 66 -0.27 20.16 -21.61
CA LYS A 66 -0.96 19.35 -22.61
C LYS A 66 -1.59 20.27 -23.66
N ILE A 67 -1.36 19.97 -24.94
CA ILE A 67 -2.04 20.65 -26.05
C ILE A 67 -3.48 20.12 -26.13
N GLU A 68 -4.45 21.02 -26.11
CA GLU A 68 -5.86 20.65 -26.29
C GLU A 68 -6.16 20.45 -27.78
N THR A 69 -5.97 19.23 -28.25
CA THR A 69 -6.31 18.86 -29.62
C THR A 69 -7.81 18.57 -29.77
N ASP A 70 -8.33 18.69 -30.99
CA ASP A 70 -9.75 18.43 -31.26
C ASP A 70 -10.10 16.94 -31.12
N GLU A 71 -9.14 16.03 -31.35
CA GLU A 71 -9.32 14.61 -31.05
C GLU A 71 -9.54 14.39 -29.55
N PHE A 72 -8.80 15.10 -28.70
CA PHE A 72 -8.95 14.98 -27.26
C PHE A 72 -10.30 15.54 -26.77
N LYS A 73 -10.73 16.69 -27.32
CA LYS A 73 -12.07 17.24 -27.03
C LYS A 73 -13.16 16.29 -27.48
N SER A 74 -13.05 15.75 -28.69
CA SER A 74 -13.99 14.75 -29.23
C SER A 74 -14.07 13.53 -28.32
N TYR A 75 -12.93 13.01 -27.88
CA TYR A 75 -12.84 11.88 -26.95
C TYR A 75 -13.52 12.14 -25.59
N ILE A 76 -13.39 13.34 -25.04
CA ILE A 76 -14.07 13.72 -23.78
C ILE A 76 -15.59 13.86 -23.99
N CYS A 77 -16.00 14.41 -25.12
CA CYS A 77 -17.39 14.69 -25.45
C CYS A 77 -18.16 13.46 -25.97
N GLU A 78 -17.46 12.37 -26.30
CA GLU A 78 -18.05 11.14 -26.81
C GLU A 78 -18.95 10.47 -25.78
N SER A 79 -20.24 10.36 -26.10
CA SER A 79 -21.24 9.81 -25.18
C SER A 79 -21.24 8.28 -25.11
N ASP A 80 -20.69 7.61 -26.13
CA ASP A 80 -20.72 6.15 -26.30
C ASP A 80 -19.33 5.51 -26.19
N ILE A 81 -18.57 5.87 -25.15
CA ILE A 81 -17.23 5.31 -24.95
C ILE A 81 -17.26 3.79 -24.70
N ASP A 82 -18.39 3.27 -24.21
CA ASP A 82 -18.55 1.87 -23.83
C ASP A 82 -18.52 0.96 -25.08
N SER A 83 -18.92 1.44 -26.26
CA SER A 83 -18.86 0.65 -27.51
C SER A 83 -17.43 0.36 -28.00
N ARG A 84 -16.44 1.14 -27.55
CA ARG A 84 -15.01 0.93 -27.82
C ARG A 84 -14.26 0.27 -26.65
N CYS A 85 -14.98 -0.13 -25.60
CA CYS A 85 -14.40 -0.75 -24.42
C CYS A 85 -14.55 -2.28 -24.47
N LEU A 86 -13.43 -3.00 -24.36
CA LEU A 86 -13.42 -4.45 -24.27
C LEU A 86 -13.12 -4.90 -22.84
N TYR A 87 -13.94 -5.81 -22.30
CA TYR A 87 -13.64 -6.51 -21.06
C TYR A 87 -12.99 -7.85 -21.39
N ILE A 88 -11.77 -8.04 -20.90
CA ILE A 88 -11.00 -9.27 -21.11
C ILE A 88 -10.64 -9.84 -19.73
N SER A 89 -10.92 -11.12 -19.53
CA SER A 89 -10.61 -11.87 -18.31
C SER A 89 -9.85 -13.15 -18.64
N GLY A 90 -9.17 -13.72 -17.66
CA GLY A 90 -8.39 -14.96 -17.83
C GLY A 90 -6.87 -14.75 -17.85
N PHE A 91 -6.39 -13.51 -17.68
CA PHE A 91 -4.98 -13.23 -17.45
C PHE A 91 -4.52 -13.74 -16.07
N ASP A 92 -3.26 -14.15 -15.99
CA ASP A 92 -2.61 -14.48 -14.70
C ASP A 92 -2.64 -13.27 -13.76
N LYS A 93 -2.95 -13.51 -12.48
CA LYS A 93 -3.00 -12.46 -11.44
C LYS A 93 -1.63 -11.84 -11.15
N ASN A 94 -0.55 -12.54 -11.45
CA ASN A 94 0.82 -12.07 -11.25
C ASN A 94 1.39 -11.33 -12.47
N MET A 95 0.65 -11.32 -13.58
CA MET A 95 1.06 -10.65 -14.81
C MET A 95 1.19 -9.13 -14.59
N ASN A 96 2.31 -8.57 -15.03
CA ASN A 96 2.54 -7.14 -14.94
C ASN A 96 1.95 -6.39 -16.16
N PHE A 97 1.99 -5.06 -16.12
CA PHE A 97 1.41 -4.23 -17.17
C PHE A 97 2.11 -4.40 -18.53
N GLU A 98 3.44 -4.56 -18.55
CA GLU A 98 4.23 -4.66 -19.79
C GLU A 98 3.98 -5.99 -20.50
N GLU A 99 3.90 -7.09 -19.75
CA GLU A 99 3.52 -8.41 -20.26
C GLU A 99 2.14 -8.37 -20.90
N LEU A 100 1.16 -7.77 -20.20
CA LEU A 100 -0.20 -7.60 -20.70
C LEU A 100 -0.23 -6.76 -21.98
N GLU A 101 0.50 -5.63 -21.99
CA GLU A 101 0.60 -4.75 -23.15
C GLU A 101 1.21 -5.48 -24.36
N ASN A 102 2.27 -6.26 -24.16
CA ASN A 102 2.93 -7.02 -25.22
C ASN A 102 2.03 -8.09 -25.84
N ILE A 103 1.23 -8.78 -25.03
CA ILE A 103 0.23 -9.73 -25.53
C ILE A 103 -0.82 -9.00 -26.37
N LEU A 104 -1.39 -7.92 -25.85
CA LEU A 104 -2.46 -7.18 -26.53
C LEU A 104 -2.00 -6.52 -27.83
N LYS A 105 -0.76 -6.01 -27.87
CA LYS A 105 -0.13 -5.40 -29.06
C LYS A 105 -0.15 -6.29 -30.29
N SER A 106 -0.15 -7.62 -30.11
CA SER A 106 -0.19 -8.58 -31.22
C SER A 106 -1.57 -8.65 -31.90
N TYR A 107 -2.63 -8.14 -31.25
CA TYR A 107 -4.01 -8.25 -31.72
C TYR A 107 -4.69 -6.88 -31.92
N MET A 108 -4.26 -5.87 -31.17
CA MET A 108 -4.87 -4.54 -31.19
C MET A 108 -3.87 -3.46 -30.74
N THR A 109 -4.20 -2.19 -31.00
CA THR A 109 -3.46 -1.04 -30.46
C THR A 109 -4.31 -0.38 -29.37
N PRO A 110 -4.16 -0.78 -28.10
CA PRO A 110 -5.02 -0.28 -27.03
C PRO A 110 -4.70 1.19 -26.71
N LEU A 111 -5.73 2.04 -26.65
CA LEU A 111 -5.59 3.44 -26.23
C LEU A 111 -5.42 3.58 -24.72
N LEU A 112 -6.08 2.72 -23.94
CA LEU A 112 -6.02 2.72 -22.48
C LEU A 112 -6.20 1.28 -21.99
N ILE A 113 -5.27 0.81 -21.17
CA ILE A 113 -5.39 -0.46 -20.47
C ILE A 113 -5.69 -0.18 -19.01
N ARG A 114 -6.81 -0.69 -18.50
CA ARG A 114 -7.18 -0.58 -17.09
C ARG A 114 -7.19 -1.96 -16.44
N MET A 115 -6.14 -2.26 -15.69
CA MET A 115 -6.09 -3.47 -14.87
C MET A 115 -7.03 -3.32 -13.66
N ARG A 116 -7.97 -4.24 -13.50
CA ARG A 116 -8.83 -4.29 -12.32
C ARG A 116 -8.08 -5.01 -11.19
N LEU A 117 -7.52 -4.22 -10.27
CA LEU A 117 -6.91 -4.77 -9.07
C LEU A 117 -8.00 -5.31 -8.14
N GLU A 118 -7.77 -6.50 -7.59
CA GLU A 118 -8.65 -7.09 -6.59
C GLU A 118 -8.71 -6.16 -5.36
N ASN A 119 -9.94 -5.84 -4.92
CA ASN A 119 -10.21 -4.80 -3.92
C ASN A 119 -9.36 -5.04 -2.64
N GLU A 120 -8.72 -3.98 -2.12
CA GLU A 120 -7.91 -4.08 -0.90
C GLU A 120 -8.70 -4.68 0.26
N GLU A 121 -10.01 -4.45 0.32
CA GLU A 121 -10.90 -5.06 1.31
C GLU A 121 -10.91 -6.59 1.25
N LYS A 122 -10.88 -7.17 0.05
CA LYS A 122 -10.83 -8.62 -0.13
C LYS A 122 -9.49 -9.18 0.34
N LYS A 123 -8.38 -8.51 -0.02
CA LYS A 123 -7.04 -8.86 0.49
C LYS A 123 -6.96 -8.77 2.01
N VAL A 124 -7.56 -7.74 2.61
CA VAL A 124 -7.62 -7.58 4.06
C VAL A 124 -8.48 -8.67 4.71
N LYS A 125 -9.58 -9.07 4.08
CA LYS A 125 -10.44 -10.15 4.57
C LYS A 125 -9.69 -11.49 4.54
N GLU A 126 -9.05 -11.82 3.42
CA GLU A 126 -8.25 -13.03 3.26
C GLU A 126 -7.08 -13.06 4.26
N ALA A 127 -6.37 -11.94 4.43
CA ALA A 127 -5.30 -11.84 5.42
C ALA A 127 -5.80 -12.02 6.86
N LYS A 128 -6.99 -11.50 7.19
CA LYS A 128 -7.62 -11.71 8.50
C LYS A 128 -8.03 -13.16 8.72
N GLU A 129 -8.59 -13.80 7.70
CA GLU A 129 -8.98 -15.22 7.76
C GLU A 129 -7.77 -16.13 7.95
N ALA A 130 -6.67 -15.87 7.23
CA ALA A 130 -5.40 -16.56 7.41
C ALA A 130 -4.80 -16.33 8.81
N LEU A 131 -4.93 -15.12 9.37
CA LEU A 131 -4.47 -14.83 10.72
C LEU A 131 -5.31 -15.58 11.78
N LYS A 132 -6.63 -15.63 11.59
CA LYS A 132 -7.55 -16.38 12.47
C LYS A 132 -7.21 -17.87 12.50
N SER A 133 -6.94 -18.48 11.33
CA SER A 133 -6.59 -19.90 11.26
C SER A 133 -5.23 -20.19 11.88
N ASP A 134 -4.23 -19.34 11.69
CA ASP A 134 -2.90 -19.50 12.30
C ASP A 134 -2.94 -19.38 13.84
N PHE A 135 -3.85 -18.56 14.37
CA PHE A 135 -3.92 -18.25 15.81
C PHE A 135 -4.81 -19.21 16.61
N LEU A 136 -5.69 -19.97 15.95
CA LEU A 136 -6.69 -20.83 16.59
C LEU A 136 -6.10 -21.79 17.64
N ASN A 137 -4.92 -22.34 17.38
CA ASN A 137 -4.24 -23.29 18.28
C ASN A 137 -3.03 -22.69 19.01
N LYS A 138 -2.88 -21.37 18.99
CA LYS A 138 -1.72 -20.66 19.56
C LYS A 138 -2.10 -19.60 20.58
N LEU A 139 -3.37 -19.20 20.68
CA LEU A 139 -3.83 -18.20 21.63
C LEU A 139 -4.41 -18.85 22.89
N PHE A 140 -3.96 -18.35 24.04
CA PHE A 140 -4.40 -18.79 25.36
C PHE A 140 -4.70 -17.56 26.21
N LYS A 141 -5.82 -17.58 26.94
CA LYS A 141 -6.09 -16.60 28.00
C LYS A 141 -5.27 -16.97 29.22
N TYR A 142 -4.79 -16.00 29.99
CA TYR A 142 -4.04 -16.29 31.21
C TYR A 142 -4.62 -15.62 32.44
N GLU A 143 -4.47 -16.32 33.56
CA GLU A 143 -4.81 -15.84 34.89
C GLU A 143 -3.59 -16.02 35.78
N ILE A 144 -3.21 -14.95 36.50
CA ILE A 144 -2.03 -14.92 37.35
C ILE A 144 -2.43 -14.51 38.76
N ASN A 145 -1.84 -15.16 39.75
CA ASN A 145 -2.15 -14.93 41.16
C ASN A 145 -1.66 -13.57 41.70
N LYS A 146 -0.71 -12.92 41.02
CA LYS A 146 -0.14 -11.61 41.37
C LYS A 146 -0.28 -10.66 40.20
N GLU A 147 -0.54 -9.38 40.47
CA GLU A 147 -0.53 -8.37 39.41
C GLU A 147 0.88 -8.25 38.82
N VAL A 148 0.99 -8.48 37.51
CA VAL A 148 2.23 -8.36 36.76
C VAL A 148 2.02 -7.35 35.65
N SER A 149 2.79 -6.27 35.68
CA SER A 149 2.80 -5.22 34.66
C SER A 149 3.84 -5.44 33.56
N ASP A 150 4.74 -6.42 33.74
CA ASP A 150 5.86 -6.66 32.83
C ASP A 150 5.68 -7.93 31.98
N ILE A 151 5.74 -7.74 30.66
CA ILE A 151 5.70 -8.79 29.65
C ILE A 151 6.88 -9.77 29.81
N ALA A 152 8.05 -9.29 30.25
CA ALA A 152 9.24 -10.13 30.38
C ALA A 152 9.05 -11.22 31.43
N VAL A 153 8.38 -10.92 32.54
CA VAL A 153 8.08 -11.88 33.61
C VAL A 153 7.22 -13.03 33.07
N ILE A 154 6.15 -12.71 32.33
CA ILE A 154 5.25 -13.72 31.74
C ILE A 154 6.00 -14.59 30.71
N LYS A 155 6.84 -13.98 29.88
CA LYS A 155 7.67 -14.71 28.89
C LYS A 155 8.72 -15.62 29.53
N ASN A 156 9.21 -15.28 30.72
CA ASN A 156 10.14 -16.12 31.47
C ASN A 156 9.44 -17.25 32.22
N LEU A 157 8.17 -17.08 32.56
CA LEU A 157 7.34 -18.06 33.27
C LEU A 157 6.76 -19.12 32.32
N VAL A 158 6.31 -18.69 31.13
CA VAL A 158 5.74 -19.57 30.11
C VAL A 158 6.73 -19.69 28.96
N SER A 159 7.21 -20.92 28.69
CA SER A 159 8.09 -21.18 27.57
C SER A 159 7.36 -21.03 26.22
N ASP A 160 8.13 -20.83 25.15
CA ASP A 160 7.62 -20.69 23.78
C ASP A 160 6.65 -19.51 23.54
N VAL A 161 6.60 -18.51 24.41
CA VAL A 161 5.75 -17.33 24.18
C VAL A 161 6.31 -16.47 23.05
N ALA A 162 5.48 -16.20 22.05
CA ALA A 162 5.77 -15.27 20.97
C ALA A 162 5.32 -13.85 21.32
N PHE A 163 4.16 -13.71 21.94
CA PHE A 163 3.52 -12.42 22.22
C PHE A 163 2.63 -12.49 23.46
N VAL A 164 2.50 -11.37 24.17
CA VAL A 164 1.64 -11.22 25.35
C VAL A 164 0.87 -9.90 25.20
N ASP A 165 -0.45 -9.98 25.34
CA ASP A 165 -1.35 -8.84 25.46
C ASP A 165 -1.78 -8.71 26.92
N LEU A 166 -1.27 -7.68 27.60
CA LEU A 166 -1.59 -7.41 29.00
C LEU A 166 -3.03 -6.90 29.18
N ASN A 167 -3.60 -6.22 28.18
CA ASN A 167 -4.92 -5.60 28.28
C ASN A 167 -6.02 -6.65 28.17
N GLU A 168 -5.90 -7.54 27.20
CA GLU A 168 -6.87 -8.63 26.97
C GLU A 168 -6.52 -9.89 27.77
N LYS A 169 -5.37 -9.90 28.47
CA LYS A 169 -4.80 -11.05 29.18
C LYS A 169 -4.68 -12.29 28.29
N VAL A 170 -4.10 -12.11 27.11
CA VAL A 170 -3.91 -13.17 26.10
C VAL A 170 -2.43 -13.40 25.82
N ILE A 171 -2.01 -14.65 25.75
CA ILE A 171 -0.68 -15.09 25.35
C ILE A 171 -0.78 -15.81 24.01
N ARG A 172 0.14 -15.52 23.10
CA ARG A 172 0.34 -16.28 21.87
C ARG A 172 1.63 -17.09 21.94
N LEU A 173 1.52 -18.41 21.80
CA LEU A 173 2.68 -19.30 21.70
C LEU A 173 3.27 -19.30 20.28
N LYS A 174 4.56 -19.63 20.16
CA LYS A 174 5.28 -19.77 18.88
C LYS A 174 4.76 -20.95 18.06
N PHE A 175 4.46 -22.05 18.73
CA PHE A 175 4.01 -23.31 18.14
C PHE A 175 2.61 -23.67 18.64
N SER A 176 1.85 -24.40 17.85
CA SER A 176 0.57 -24.95 18.27
C SER A 176 0.77 -25.97 19.39
N LYS A 177 -0.13 -25.96 20.38
CA LYS A 177 -0.13 -26.94 21.47
C LYS A 177 -1.55 -27.47 21.67
N ASP A 178 -1.64 -28.77 21.94
CA ASP A 178 -2.91 -29.49 22.10
C ASP A 178 -3.23 -29.74 23.58
N PHE A 179 -3.32 -28.66 24.37
CA PHE A 179 -3.86 -28.73 25.73
C PHE A 179 -4.94 -27.66 25.91
N GLU A 180 -5.94 -27.98 26.72
CA GLU A 180 -7.01 -27.02 27.06
C GLU A 180 -6.58 -26.09 28.20
N ASN A 181 -5.96 -26.64 29.24
CA ASN A 181 -5.47 -25.89 30.40
C ASN A 181 -4.06 -26.34 30.77
N LYS A 182 -3.22 -25.41 31.22
CA LYS A 182 -1.90 -25.71 31.75
C LYS A 182 -1.45 -24.69 32.79
N GLU A 183 -1.01 -25.19 33.94
CA GLU A 183 -0.42 -24.37 35.00
C GLU A 183 1.10 -24.32 34.84
N TYR A 184 1.67 -23.15 35.07
CA TYR A 184 3.11 -22.94 35.20
C TYR A 184 3.36 -22.27 36.54
N GLU A 185 4.34 -22.80 37.27
CA GLU A 185 4.76 -22.30 38.57
C GLU A 185 6.27 -22.09 38.57
N LYS A 186 6.69 -20.92 39.03
CA LYS A 186 8.10 -20.59 39.24
C LYS A 186 8.19 -19.59 40.38
N ASP A 187 9.03 -19.89 41.36
CA ASP A 187 9.14 -19.12 42.61
C ASP A 187 7.75 -19.02 43.29
N ASP A 188 7.32 -17.83 43.69
CA ASP A 188 6.00 -17.59 44.31
C ASP A 188 4.93 -17.11 43.30
N MET A 189 5.09 -17.41 42.00
CA MET A 189 4.16 -17.02 40.94
C MET A 189 3.54 -18.26 40.28
N LYS A 190 2.21 -18.23 40.14
CA LYS A 190 1.44 -19.25 39.44
C LYS A 190 0.64 -18.59 38.33
N ILE A 191 0.79 -19.08 37.10
CA ILE A 191 0.00 -18.67 35.94
C ILE A 191 -0.73 -19.88 35.38
N ASN A 192 -2.04 -19.74 35.23
CA ASN A 192 -2.87 -20.71 34.51
C ASN A 192 -3.17 -20.14 33.13
N ILE A 193 -2.93 -20.94 32.09
CA ILE A 193 -3.31 -20.59 30.73
C ILE A 193 -4.39 -21.54 30.21
N THR A 194 -5.44 -20.97 29.64
CA THR A 194 -6.60 -21.67 29.09
C THR A 194 -6.70 -21.39 27.60
N LYS A 195 -6.88 -22.43 26.79
CA LYS A 195 -7.03 -22.30 25.34
C LYS A 195 -8.29 -21.50 25.01
N LEU A 196 -8.15 -20.49 24.17
CA LEU A 196 -9.29 -19.69 23.72
C LEU A 196 -10.14 -20.51 22.75
N ASN A 197 -11.46 -20.39 22.88
CA ASN A 197 -12.38 -21.01 21.94
C ASN A 197 -12.37 -20.25 20.59
N LYS A 198 -12.92 -20.87 19.54
CA LYS A 198 -12.93 -20.28 18.19
C LYS A 198 -13.58 -18.88 18.16
N LYS A 199 -14.65 -18.65 18.92
CA LYS A 199 -15.35 -17.35 18.94
C LYS A 199 -14.48 -16.27 19.60
N GLU A 200 -13.85 -16.59 20.73
CA GLU A 200 -12.97 -15.67 21.45
C GLU A 200 -11.72 -15.33 20.62
N VAL A 201 -11.14 -16.30 19.90
CA VAL A 201 -10.03 -16.05 18.96
C VAL A 201 -10.46 -15.06 17.88
N GLU A 202 -11.67 -15.23 17.32
CA GLU A 202 -12.20 -14.32 16.32
C GLU A 202 -12.45 -12.91 16.85
N GLU A 203 -13.01 -12.78 18.04
CA GLU A 203 -13.20 -11.50 18.73
C GLU A 203 -11.87 -10.79 18.99
N TYR A 204 -10.89 -11.52 19.54
CA TYR A 204 -9.55 -10.99 19.78
C TYR A 204 -8.87 -10.53 18.49
N CYS A 205 -8.88 -11.35 17.44
CA CYS A 205 -8.29 -10.98 16.15
C CYS A 205 -8.97 -9.76 15.50
N ASN A 206 -10.24 -9.51 15.78
CA ASN A 206 -10.95 -8.34 15.29
C ASN A 206 -10.58 -7.05 16.03
N LYS A 207 -10.17 -7.15 17.30
CA LYS A 207 -9.68 -6.02 18.11
C LYS A 207 -8.27 -5.57 17.72
N ILE A 208 -7.45 -6.46 17.15
CA ILE A 208 -6.08 -6.13 16.73
C ILE A 208 -6.15 -4.96 15.73
N PRO A 209 -5.56 -3.79 16.04
CA PRO A 209 -5.63 -2.64 15.17
C PRO A 209 -4.96 -2.97 13.83
N LYS A 210 -5.64 -2.63 12.72
CA LYS A 210 -5.04 -2.73 11.38
C LYS A 210 -3.79 -1.84 11.38
N LYS A 211 -2.60 -2.44 11.35
CA LYS A 211 -1.38 -1.70 11.02
C LYS A 211 -1.56 -1.19 9.59
N ASN A 212 -1.92 0.07 9.45
CA ASN A 212 -1.85 0.76 8.17
C ASN A 212 -0.36 0.81 7.79
N SER A 213 0.07 -0.12 6.93
CA SER A 213 1.42 -0.20 6.37
C SER A 213 1.90 1.14 5.79
N ASN A 214 0.96 1.99 5.36
CA ASN A 214 1.25 3.34 4.86
C ASN A 214 1.80 4.31 5.92
N LYS A 215 1.50 4.15 7.21
CA LYS A 215 1.96 5.10 8.25
C LYS A 215 3.43 4.91 8.62
N ASP A 216 3.93 3.68 8.59
CA ASP A 216 5.33 3.40 8.87
C ASP A 216 6.24 3.84 7.71
N ASN A 217 5.78 3.73 6.46
CA ASN A 217 6.50 4.28 5.31
C ASN A 217 6.53 5.82 5.31
N LYS A 218 5.44 6.48 5.72
CA LYS A 218 5.41 7.96 5.84
C LYS A 218 6.36 8.48 6.92
N LYS A 219 6.41 7.83 8.09
CA LYS A 219 7.39 8.18 9.14
C LYS A 219 8.83 7.90 8.70
N LYS A 220 9.06 6.84 7.92
CA LYS A 220 10.39 6.52 7.39
C LYS A 220 10.82 7.51 6.30
N SER A 221 9.91 7.99 5.46
CA SER A 221 10.20 9.05 4.48
C SER A 221 10.43 10.40 5.13
N GLU A 222 9.61 10.82 6.11
CA GLU A 222 9.82 12.09 6.85
C GLU A 222 11.14 12.12 7.62
N LYS A 223 11.59 10.97 8.13
CA LYS A 223 12.90 10.83 8.80
C LYS A 223 14.06 10.88 7.80
N LEU A 224 13.84 10.51 6.54
CA LEU A 224 14.81 10.63 5.46
C LEU A 224 14.93 12.09 4.98
N THR A 225 13.81 12.79 4.76
CA THR A 225 13.82 14.20 4.31
C THR A 225 14.45 15.15 5.33
N LYS A 226 14.25 14.90 6.64
CA LYS A 226 14.93 15.70 7.67
C LYS A 226 16.45 15.56 7.62
N ARG A 227 16.97 14.36 7.37
CA ARG A 227 18.43 14.11 7.24
C ARG A 227 19.03 14.75 5.99
N THR A 228 18.27 14.84 4.90
CA THR A 228 18.75 15.50 3.67
C THR A 228 18.86 17.01 3.87
N ASN A 229 17.88 17.63 4.52
CA ASN A 229 17.89 19.08 4.77
C ASN A 229 18.99 19.49 5.77
N GLU A 230 19.25 18.69 6.81
CA GLU A 230 20.36 18.92 7.75
C GLU A 230 21.74 18.81 7.07
N ASN A 231 21.88 17.91 6.09
CA ASN A 231 23.13 17.80 5.32
C ASN A 231 23.34 18.97 4.36
N GLU A 232 22.30 19.50 3.72
CA GLU A 232 22.42 20.66 2.83
C GLU A 232 22.78 21.96 3.58
N GLU A 233 22.23 22.16 4.78
CA GLU A 233 22.60 23.31 5.63
C GLU A 233 24.05 23.22 6.12
N ASN A 234 24.53 22.02 6.45
CA ASN A 234 25.93 21.83 6.85
C ASN A 234 26.91 22.04 5.69
N VAL A 235 26.55 21.64 4.46
CA VAL A 235 27.40 21.89 3.28
C VAL A 235 27.46 23.38 2.92
N LYS A 236 26.37 24.14 3.13
CA LYS A 236 26.36 25.61 2.93
C LYS A 236 27.23 26.34 3.95
N LYS A 237 27.32 25.85 5.19
CA LYS A 237 28.19 26.42 6.23
C LYS A 237 29.69 26.20 6.02
N ILE A 238 30.07 25.21 5.22
CA ILE A 238 31.49 24.90 4.93
C ILE A 238 32.01 25.70 3.71
N LYS A 239 31.11 26.25 2.88
CA LYS A 239 31.45 26.96 1.65
C LYS A 239 31.44 28.49 1.76
N ASN A 240 31.07 29.02 2.93
CA ASN A 240 31.20 30.43 3.29
C ASN A 240 32.28 30.57 4.37
#